data_AF-A0A9P7XZF5-F1
#
_entry.id   AF-A0A9P7XZF5-F1
#
_cell.length_a   1.000
_cell.length_b   1.000
_cell.length_c   1.000
_cell.angle_alpha   90.00
_cell.angle_beta   90.00
_cell.angle_gamma   90.00
#
_symmetry.space_group_name_H-M   'P 1'
#
loop_
_entity.id
_entity.type
_entity.pdbx_description
1 polymer ?
#
loop_
_entity_poly.entity_id
_entity_poly.type
_entity_poly.pdbx_seq_one_letter_code
_entity_poly.pdbx_strand_id
1 'polypeptide(L)'
;MRRCVVISSWERIIELVVDQAKTMAMVARNFNIPASTVRSIANTFIQANRISQLPRGGSRISRVQQSHLDWLIENMDEFAGRLFELLTNQLNEHFQIQPPLSQRTVDRAIDKLTAYTLKLMRADAERYNEPEHIESRRQ
;
A
#
# COMPACT_ATOMS: atom_id res chain seq x y z
N MET A 1 16.28 -37.16 -12.54
CA MET A 1 16.78 -35.99 -11.79
C MET A 1 15.65 -35.42 -10.94
N ARG A 2 15.69 -35.60 -9.61
CA ARG A 2 14.72 -34.97 -8.71
C ARG A 2 15.17 -33.53 -8.49
N ARG A 3 14.37 -32.54 -8.93
CA ARG A 3 14.60 -31.14 -8.58
C ARG A 3 14.52 -31.05 -7.06
N CYS A 4 15.59 -30.56 -6.44
CA CYS A 4 15.58 -30.20 -5.03
C CYS A 4 14.73 -28.93 -4.91
N VAL A 5 13.40 -29.09 -4.89
CA VAL A 5 12.50 -27.99 -4.59
C VAL A 5 12.70 -27.71 -3.10
N VAL A 6 13.19 -26.51 -2.78
CA VAL A 6 13.24 -26.02 -1.40
C VAL A 6 11.78 -25.76 -1.01
N ILE A 7 11.10 -26.81 -0.57
CA ILE A 7 9.72 -26.74 -0.10
C ILE A 7 9.77 -25.97 1.22
N SER A 8 8.98 -24.90 1.31
CA SER A 8 8.85 -24.15 2.54
C SER A 8 8.29 -25.06 3.65
N SER A 9 8.65 -24.81 4.92
CA SER A 9 8.17 -25.63 6.04
C SER A 9 6.63 -25.71 6.10
N TRP A 10 5.94 -24.70 5.57
CA TRP A 10 4.47 -24.58 5.54
C TRP A 10 3.84 -25.48 4.49
N GLU A 11 4.40 -25.52 3.28
CA GLU A 11 3.97 -26.45 2.22
C GLU A 11 4.11 -27.90 2.67
N ARG A 12 5.21 -28.22 3.35
CA ARG A 12 5.43 -29.58 3.86
C ARG A 12 4.44 -29.96 4.95
N ILE A 13 4.04 -29.03 5.82
CA ILE A 13 2.99 -29.26 6.83
C ILE A 13 1.66 -29.57 6.14
N ILE A 14 1.31 -28.81 5.09
CA ILE A 14 0.05 -28.99 4.36
C ILE A 14 0.03 -30.35 3.67
N GLU A 15 1.08 -30.73 2.95
CA GLU A 15 1.19 -32.02 2.28
C GLU A 15 1.00 -33.19 3.28
N LEU A 16 1.61 -33.09 4.46
CA LEU A 16 1.49 -34.15 5.47
C LEU A 16 0.07 -34.26 6.05
N VAL A 17 -0.60 -33.14 6.28
CA VAL A 17 -1.93 -33.12 6.90
C VAL A 17 -3.03 -33.42 5.88
N VAL A 18 -2.97 -32.81 4.70
CA VAL A 18 -4.04 -32.85 3.70
C VAL A 18 -3.86 -34.02 2.75
N ASP A 19 -2.67 -34.19 2.15
CA ASP A 19 -2.45 -35.22 1.13
C ASP A 19 -2.17 -36.59 1.75
N GLN A 20 -1.41 -36.62 2.85
CA GLN A 20 -1.03 -37.86 3.54
C GLN A 20 -1.92 -38.20 4.75
N ALA A 21 -2.96 -37.40 5.00
CA ALA A 21 -3.94 -37.59 6.08
C ALA A 21 -3.32 -37.83 7.47
N LYS A 22 -2.15 -37.27 7.75
CA LYS A 22 -1.48 -37.43 9.05
C LYS A 22 -2.16 -36.58 10.11
N THR A 23 -2.18 -37.09 11.35
CA THR A 23 -2.75 -36.33 12.46
C THR A 23 -1.95 -35.06 12.72
N MET A 24 -2.64 -33.95 12.96
CA MET A 24 -2.02 -32.65 13.25
C MET A 24 -1.05 -32.72 14.43
N ALA A 25 -1.34 -33.56 15.43
CA ALA A 25 -0.47 -33.78 16.58
C ALA A 25 0.86 -34.44 16.21
N MET A 26 0.86 -35.39 15.27
CA MET A 26 2.08 -36.03 14.78
C MET A 26 2.92 -35.05 13.97
N VAL A 27 2.27 -34.27 13.10
CA VAL A 27 2.97 -33.24 12.31
C VAL A 27 3.56 -32.16 13.23
N ALA A 28 2.84 -31.72 14.27
CA ALA A 28 3.35 -30.76 15.25
C ALA A 28 4.64 -31.25 15.94
N ARG A 29 4.69 -32.52 16.34
CA ARG A 29 5.90 -33.14 16.92
C ARG A 29 7.06 -33.20 15.93
N ASN A 30 6.80 -33.58 14.69
CA ASN A 30 7.83 -33.70 13.65
C ASN A 30 8.49 -32.37 13.31
N PHE A 31 7.73 -31.27 13.36
CA PHE A 31 8.21 -29.92 13.05
C PHE A 31 8.60 -29.11 14.31
N ASN A 32 8.48 -29.70 15.50
CA ASN A 32 8.70 -29.03 16.78
C ASN A 32 7.96 -27.68 16.91
N ILE A 33 6.68 -27.66 16.50
CA ILE A 33 5.81 -26.47 16.57
C ILE A 33 4.52 -26.77 17.34
N PRO A 34 3.86 -25.75 17.91
CA PRO A 34 2.58 -25.95 18.59
C PRO A 34 1.51 -26.56 17.66
N ALA A 35 0.71 -27.50 18.19
CA ALA A 35 -0.38 -28.10 17.43
C ALA A 35 -1.45 -27.08 17.00
N SER A 36 -1.61 -25.99 17.75
CA SER A 36 -2.46 -24.85 17.39
C SER A 36 -1.97 -24.15 16.11
N THR A 37 -0.65 -24.04 15.91
CA THR A 37 -0.04 -23.48 14.70
C THR A 37 -0.31 -24.39 13.50
N VAL A 38 -0.05 -25.70 13.61
CA VAL A 38 -0.34 -26.67 12.54
C VAL A 38 -1.81 -26.62 12.15
N ARG A 39 -2.71 -26.58 13.15
CA ARG A 39 -4.15 -26.44 12.91
C ARG A 39 -4.50 -25.15 12.17
N SER A 40 -3.92 -24.02 12.57
CA SER A 40 -4.16 -22.73 11.92
C SER A 40 -3.69 -22.74 10.46
N ILE A 41 -2.54 -23.35 10.17
CA ILE A 41 -2.00 -23.53 8.82
C ILE A 41 -2.94 -24.39 7.97
N ALA A 42 -3.27 -25.58 8.45
CA ALA A 42 -4.12 -26.52 7.73
C ALA A 42 -5.51 -25.93 7.47
N ASN A 43 -6.11 -25.28 8.47
CA ASN A 43 -7.42 -24.63 8.31
C ASN A 43 -7.36 -23.47 7.31
N THR A 44 -6.28 -22.68 7.33
CA THR A 44 -6.10 -21.58 6.36
C THR A 44 -6.02 -22.10 4.94
N PHE A 45 -5.34 -23.23 4.74
CA PHE A 45 -5.27 -23.89 3.44
C PHE A 45 -6.63 -24.48 3.04
N ILE A 46 -7.31 -25.20 3.92
CA ILE A 46 -8.62 -25.81 3.62
C ILE A 46 -9.69 -24.75 3.30
N GLN A 47 -9.70 -23.62 4.03
CA GLN A 47 -10.73 -22.59 3.88
C GLN A 47 -10.44 -21.58 2.77
N ALA A 48 -9.18 -21.20 2.57
CA ALA A 48 -8.79 -20.11 1.68
C ALA A 48 -7.83 -20.54 0.56
N ASN A 49 -7.53 -21.84 0.45
CA ASN A 49 -6.60 -22.44 -0.52
C ASN A 49 -5.27 -21.69 -0.65
N ARG A 50 -4.76 -21.19 0.49
CA ARG A 50 -3.56 -20.36 0.55
C ARG A 50 -2.56 -20.91 1.57
N ILE A 51 -1.28 -20.74 1.25
CA ILE A 51 -0.17 -21.18 2.11
C ILE A 51 0.45 -19.98 2.84
N SER A 52 0.51 -18.82 2.17
CA SER A 52 1.06 -17.60 2.75
C SER A 52 0.09 -16.96 3.75
N GLN A 53 0.65 -16.39 4.82
CA GLN A 53 -0.11 -15.49 5.69
C GLN A 53 -0.49 -14.22 4.93
N LEU A 54 -1.63 -13.63 5.29
CA LEU A 54 -1.94 -12.27 4.83
C LEU A 54 -0.90 -11.29 5.37
N PRO A 55 -0.58 -10.23 4.62
CA PRO A 55 0.21 -9.14 5.15
C PRO A 55 -0.43 -8.62 6.44
N ARG A 56 0.37 -8.53 7.51
CA ARG A 56 -0.08 -8.00 8.80
C ARG A 56 0.04 -6.48 8.78
N GLY A 57 -1.09 -5.80 9.00
CA GLY A 57 -1.14 -4.33 9.00
C GLY A 57 -1.32 -3.72 7.60
N GLY A 58 -1.48 -2.39 7.57
CA GLY A 58 -1.83 -1.63 6.38
C GLY A 58 -3.12 -0.82 6.58
N SER A 59 -3.17 0.39 6.03
CA SER A 59 -4.39 1.20 6.04
C SER A 59 -5.45 0.48 5.20
N ARG A 60 -6.58 0.14 5.83
CA ARG A 60 -7.68 -0.59 5.16
C ARG A 60 -8.50 0.30 4.22
N ILE A 61 -8.40 1.63 4.36
CA ILE A 61 -9.24 2.57 3.61
C ILE A 61 -8.36 3.75 3.18
N SER A 62 -8.08 3.83 1.88
CA SER A 62 -7.54 5.05 1.29
C SER A 62 -8.64 6.11 1.29
N ARG A 63 -8.32 7.32 1.75
CA ARG A 63 -9.24 8.48 1.63
C ARG A 63 -9.41 8.92 0.18
N VAL A 64 -8.43 8.58 -0.66
CA VAL A 64 -8.47 8.80 -2.09
C VAL A 64 -9.11 7.59 -2.73
N GLN A 65 -10.30 7.79 -3.30
CA GLN A 65 -11.05 6.77 -4.02
C GLN A 65 -10.65 6.76 -5.50
N GLN A 66 -10.99 5.68 -6.21
CA GLN A 66 -10.68 5.56 -7.64
C GLN A 66 -11.35 6.67 -8.46
N SER A 67 -12.58 7.05 -8.13
CA SER A 67 -13.28 8.19 -8.77
C SER A 67 -12.50 9.50 -8.68
N HIS A 68 -11.82 9.75 -7.55
CA HIS A 68 -10.96 10.93 -7.40
C HIS A 68 -9.73 10.84 -8.30
N LEU A 69 -9.19 9.63 -8.49
CA LEU A 69 -8.04 9.39 -9.36
C LEU A 69 -8.39 9.57 -10.82
N ASP A 70 -9.53 9.04 -11.25
CA ASP A 70 -10.01 9.13 -12.63
C ASP A 70 -10.25 10.61 -12.99
N TRP A 71 -10.90 11.36 -12.10
CA TRP A 71 -11.08 12.81 -12.28
C TRP A 71 -9.74 13.56 -12.36
N LEU A 72 -8.77 13.21 -11.50
CA LEU A 72 -7.43 13.82 -11.55
C LEU A 72 -6.72 13.54 -12.87
N ILE A 73 -6.89 12.37 -13.47
CA ILE A 73 -6.30 12.01 -14.78
C ILE A 73 -6.94 12.82 -15.90
N GLU A 74 -8.28 12.86 -15.94
CA GLU A 74 -9.03 13.57 -16.99
C GLU A 74 -8.74 15.07 -17.00
N ASN A 75 -8.51 15.65 -15.83
CA ASN A 75 -8.28 17.09 -15.68
C ASN A 75 -6.79 17.46 -15.64
N MET A 76 -5.86 16.49 -15.60
CA MET A 76 -4.43 16.75 -15.40
C MET A 76 -3.84 17.68 -16.47
N ASP A 77 -4.24 17.48 -17.73
CA ASP A 77 -3.76 18.25 -18.87
C ASP A 77 -4.27 19.70 -18.84
N GLU A 78 -5.49 19.93 -18.35
CA GLU A 78 -6.06 21.28 -18.20
C GLU A 78 -5.32 22.09 -17.12
N PHE A 79 -4.79 21.40 -16.11
CA PHE A 79 -4.04 22.01 -15.02
C PHE A 79 -2.52 22.04 -15.25
N ALA A 80 -2.03 21.59 -16.41
CA ALA A 80 -0.63 21.67 -16.77
C ALA A 80 -0.16 23.14 -16.76
N GLY A 81 0.78 23.47 -15.86
CA GLY A 81 1.33 24.82 -15.70
C GLY A 81 0.58 25.73 -14.72
N ARG A 82 -0.48 25.25 -14.05
CA ARG A 82 -1.16 25.98 -12.96
C ARG A 82 -0.64 25.55 -11.58
N LEU A 83 -0.92 26.37 -10.55
CA LEU A 83 -0.59 26.00 -9.18
C LEU A 83 -1.35 24.75 -8.73
N PHE A 84 -0.61 23.83 -8.12
CA PHE A 84 -1.12 22.56 -7.58
C PHE A 84 -2.24 22.74 -6.53
N GLU A 85 -2.24 23.87 -5.84
CA GLU A 85 -3.26 24.20 -4.85
C GLU A 85 -4.66 24.31 -5.48
N LEU A 86 -4.74 24.87 -6.69
CA LEU A 86 -6.00 25.04 -7.41
C LEU A 86 -6.62 23.70 -7.77
N LEU A 87 -5.81 22.76 -8.26
CA LEU A 87 -6.23 21.39 -8.56
C LEU A 87 -6.78 20.69 -7.30
N THR A 88 -6.08 20.85 -6.17
CA THR A 88 -6.50 20.26 -4.89
C THR A 88 -7.83 20.87 -4.39
N ASN A 89 -8.00 22.18 -4.54
CA ASN A 89 -9.23 22.87 -4.13
C ASN A 89 -10.42 22.44 -4.99
N GLN A 90 -10.26 22.40 -6.31
CA GLN A 90 -11.32 21.97 -7.23
C GLN A 90 -11.71 20.50 -7.04
N LEU A 91 -10.75 19.62 -6.74
CA LEU A 91 -11.04 18.23 -6.37
C LEU A 91 -11.92 18.18 -5.11
N ASN A 92 -11.55 18.93 -4.07
CA ASN A 92 -12.29 18.95 -2.81
C ASN A 92 -13.69 19.55 -2.98
N GLU A 93 -13.83 20.59 -3.82
CA GLU A 93 -15.11 21.22 -4.16
C GLU A 93 -16.01 20.27 -4.96
N HIS A 94 -15.47 19.63 -6.01
CA HIS A 94 -16.22 18.73 -6.87
C HIS A 94 -16.78 17.52 -6.10
N PHE A 95 -15.96 16.92 -5.24
CA PHE A 95 -16.36 15.73 -4.48
C PHE A 95 -16.90 16.03 -3.09
N GLN A 96 -16.98 17.31 -2.69
CA GLN A 96 -17.45 17.78 -1.38
C GLN A 96 -16.80 17.00 -0.21
N ILE A 97 -15.49 16.76 -0.30
CA ILE A 97 -14.79 15.84 0.60
C ILE A 97 -14.64 16.45 1.99
N GLN A 98 -15.14 15.76 3.02
CA GLN A 98 -14.97 16.15 4.42
C GLN A 98 -14.22 15.09 5.24
N PRO A 99 -13.13 15.47 5.95
CA PRO A 99 -12.38 16.73 5.83
C PRO A 99 -11.70 16.85 4.46
N PRO A 100 -11.31 18.05 3.99
CA PRO A 100 -10.67 18.21 2.68
C PRO A 100 -9.39 17.38 2.58
N LEU A 101 -9.08 16.89 1.39
CA LEU A 101 -7.80 16.26 1.10
C LEU A 101 -6.71 17.32 1.13
N SER A 102 -5.60 17.00 1.81
CA SER A 102 -4.43 17.86 1.79
C SER A 102 -3.70 17.77 0.45
N GLN A 103 -3.02 18.84 0.05
CA GLN A 103 -2.20 18.86 -1.17
C GLN A 103 -1.22 17.67 -1.21
N ARG A 104 -0.52 17.36 -0.11
CA ARG A 104 0.38 16.19 -0.01
C ARG A 104 -0.31 14.85 -0.29
N THR A 105 -1.60 14.74 0.00
CA THR A 105 -2.36 13.50 -0.25
C THR A 105 -2.66 13.36 -1.73
N VAL A 106 -3.02 14.47 -2.40
CA VAL A 106 -3.26 14.51 -3.85
C VAL A 106 -1.93 14.31 -4.61
N ASP A 107 -0.85 14.94 -4.15
CA ASP A 107 0.50 14.82 -4.72
C ASP A 107 0.97 13.36 -4.73
N ARG A 108 0.86 12.69 -3.57
CA ARG A 108 1.14 11.25 -3.45
C ARG A 108 0.21 10.36 -4.27
N ALA A 109 -1.02 10.81 -4.53
CA ALA A 109 -1.97 10.06 -5.33
C ALA A 109 -1.58 10.15 -6.81
N ILE A 110 -1.22 11.35 -7.28
CA ILE A 110 -0.69 11.60 -8.62
C ILE A 110 0.63 10.84 -8.81
N ASP A 111 1.60 10.96 -7.90
CA ASP A 111 2.87 10.21 -7.96
C ASP A 111 2.68 8.69 -8.12
N LYS A 112 1.62 8.13 -7.52
CA LYS A 112 1.28 6.70 -7.65
C LYS A 112 0.62 6.37 -8.98
N LEU A 113 -0.17 7.28 -9.55
CA LEU A 113 -0.79 7.12 -10.86
C LEU A 113 0.23 7.30 -11.98
N THR A 114 1.07 8.32 -11.85
CA THR A 114 2.10 8.70 -12.80
C THR A 114 3.42 8.08 -12.37
N ALA A 115 3.62 6.79 -12.68
CA ALA A 115 4.99 6.26 -12.82
C ALA A 115 5.81 7.03 -13.88
N TYR A 116 5.18 7.97 -14.60
CA TYR A 116 5.78 8.97 -15.46
C TYR A 116 6.15 10.24 -14.69
N THR A 117 7.43 10.56 -14.76
CA THR A 117 8.08 11.71 -14.13
C THR A 117 7.65 13.04 -14.77
N LEU A 118 6.48 13.55 -14.41
CA LEU A 118 6.14 14.95 -14.68
C LEU A 118 6.74 15.80 -13.55
N LYS A 119 7.81 16.54 -13.85
CA LYS A 119 8.33 17.58 -12.96
C LYS A 119 7.31 18.73 -12.92
N LEU A 120 6.37 18.64 -11.98
CA LEU A 120 5.43 19.70 -11.70
C LEU A 120 6.19 20.91 -11.13
N MET A 121 6.03 22.06 -11.78
CA MET A 121 6.56 23.34 -11.32
C MET A 121 5.80 23.74 -10.05
N ARG A 122 6.43 23.58 -8.90
CA ARG A 122 5.95 24.24 -7.68
C ARG A 122 6.30 25.71 -7.82
N ALA A 123 5.36 26.60 -7.53
CA ALA A 123 5.70 28.00 -7.37
C ALA A 123 6.74 28.07 -6.24
N ASP A 124 7.98 28.43 -6.59
CA ASP A 124 8.95 28.76 -5.57
C ASP A 124 8.34 29.88 -4.73
N ALA A 125 8.26 29.66 -3.43
CA ALA A 125 7.84 30.71 -2.52
C ALA A 125 8.90 31.82 -2.66
N GLU A 126 8.57 32.90 -3.37
CA GLU A 126 9.42 34.09 -3.49
C GLU A 126 9.87 34.61 -2.10
N ARG A 127 9.12 34.23 -1.05
CA ARG A 127 9.43 34.46 0.38
C ARG A 127 10.67 33.74 0.92
N TYR A 128 11.20 32.72 0.25
CA TYR A 128 12.35 31.96 0.76
C TYR A 128 13.66 32.75 0.72
N ASN A 129 13.73 33.76 -0.17
CA ASN A 129 14.84 34.69 -0.30
C ASN A 129 14.55 36.07 0.32
N GLU A 130 13.45 36.23 1.06
CA GLU A 130 13.23 37.46 1.82
C GLU A 130 14.33 37.62 2.88
N PRO A 131 14.90 38.82 3.04
CA PRO A 131 16.02 39.05 3.96
C PRO A 131 15.66 38.65 5.41
N GLU A 132 14.42 38.88 5.84
CA GLU A 132 13.91 38.45 7.16
C GLU A 132 14.01 36.92 7.37
N HIS A 133 13.78 36.14 6.31
CA HIS A 133 13.80 34.67 6.37
C HIS A 133 15.22 34.10 6.35
N ILE A 134 16.20 34.87 5.86
CA ILE A 134 17.63 34.54 5.87
C ILE A 134 18.22 34.86 7.25
N GLU A 135 17.83 36.00 7.84
CA GLU A 135 18.32 36.44 9.15
C GLU A 135 17.88 35.51 10.28
N SER A 136 16.65 34.99 10.22
CA SER A 136 16.15 33.99 11.18
C SER A 136 16.92 32.66 11.20
N ARG A 137 17.77 32.39 10.21
CA ARG A 137 18.67 31.20 10.18
C ARG A 137 20.06 31.45 10.76
N ARG A 138 20.44 32.70 10.99
CA ARG A 138 21.77 33.07 11.51
C ARG A 138 21.81 33.23 13.04
N GLN A 139 20.66 33.12 13.71
CA GLN A 139 20.55 32.96 15.17
C GLN A 139 20.48 31.47 15.51
#